data_AF-A0A1G6GIH2-F1
#
_entry.id   AF-A0A1G6GIH2-F1
#
_cell.length_a   1.000
_cell.length_b   1.000
_cell.length_c   1.000
_cell.angle_alpha   90.00
_cell.angle_beta   90.00
_cell.angle_gamma   90.00
#
_symmetry.space_group_name_H-M   'P 1'
#
loop_
_entity.id
_entity.type
_entity.pdbx_description
1 polymer ?
#
loop_
_entity_poly.entity_id
_entity_poly.type
_entity_poly.pdbx_seq_one_letter_code
_entity_poly.pdbx_strand_id
1 'polypeptide(L)'
;MATFYKRGKTWQYHISRMVNGKQDPIRQGGFRTKAEAEAAALEVESKLKLKGITPHLKLEPFDSYFQDWFDIYKAPAITKSTKEHYHYTLKAIKDHFGSHPIQHIRKRDYQKFLNKYGSTRSKETVEKVHIHIRACVQ
;
A
#
# COMPACT_ATOMS: atom_id res chain seq x y z
N MET A 1 12.74 -12.10 18.22
CA MET A 1 13.33 -13.43 18.41
C MET A 1 12.50 -14.14 19.45
N ALA A 2 11.82 -15.20 19.05
CA ALA A 2 10.98 -16.02 19.91
C ALA A 2 11.83 -16.94 20.80
N THR A 3 11.44 -17.08 22.07
CA THR A 3 11.98 -18.10 22.98
C THR A 3 11.00 -19.25 23.10
N PHE A 4 11.49 -20.49 23.08
CA PHE A 4 10.67 -21.70 23.11
C PHE A 4 10.94 -22.49 24.38
N TYR A 5 9.88 -22.96 25.03
CA TYR A 5 9.99 -23.79 26.22
C TYR A 5 8.95 -24.91 26.23
N LYS A 6 9.32 -26.03 26.85
CA LYS A 6 8.46 -27.21 26.98
C LYS A 6 7.70 -27.12 28.31
N ARG A 7 6.38 -27.20 28.26
CA ARG A 7 5.47 -27.25 29.42
C ARG A 7 4.80 -28.61 29.47
N GLY A 8 5.37 -29.54 30.24
CA GLY A 8 4.90 -30.91 30.35
C GLY A 8 4.97 -31.66 29.00
N LYS A 9 3.80 -31.98 28.43
CA LYS A 9 3.65 -32.66 27.13
C LYS A 9 3.53 -31.70 25.94
N THR A 10 3.47 -30.39 26.18
CA THR A 10 3.21 -29.38 25.14
C THR A 10 4.36 -28.37 25.04
N TRP A 11 4.46 -27.72 23.90
CA TRP A 11 5.40 -26.64 23.62
C TRP A 11 4.69 -25.28 23.66
N GLN A 12 5.43 -24.27 24.10
CA GLN A 12 4.99 -22.89 24.18
C GLN A 12 6.10 -21.98 23.66
N TYR A 13 5.72 -20.89 23.00
CA TYR A 13 6.64 -19.83 22.58
C TYR A 13 6.31 -18.50 23.28
N HIS A 14 7.34 -17.68 23.44
CA HIS A 14 7.27 -16.36 24.01
C HIS A 14 8.00 -15.36 23.10
N ILE A 15 7.29 -14.32 22.67
CA ILE A 15 7.85 -13.24 21.87
C ILE A 15 7.79 -11.97 22.71
N SER A 16 8.96 -11.51 23.16
CA SER A 16 9.07 -10.22 23.85
C SER A 16 8.90 -9.10 22.82
N ARG A 17 7.92 -8.23 23.04
CA ARG A 17 7.74 -7.00 22.26
C ARG A 17 7.43 -5.83 23.19
N MET A 18 7.88 -4.65 22.78
CA MET A 18 7.52 -3.37 23.39
C MET A 18 6.57 -2.64 22.44
N VAL A 19 5.44 -2.18 22.95
CA VAL A 19 4.47 -1.37 22.21
C VAL A 19 4.24 -0.10 23.02
N ASN A 20 4.55 1.06 22.44
CA ASN A 20 4.37 2.38 23.07
C ASN A 20 4.99 2.49 24.48
N GLY A 21 6.22 1.99 24.65
CA GLY A 21 6.95 2.03 25.92
C GLY A 21 6.46 1.05 26.99
N LYS A 22 5.42 0.23 26.73
CA LYS A 22 4.95 -0.85 27.61
C LYS A 22 5.35 -2.21 27.05
N GLN A 23 5.79 -3.12 27.92
CA GLN A 23 6.05 -4.51 27.54
C GLN A 23 4.71 -5.24 27.34
N ASP A 24 4.50 -5.79 26.15
CA ASP A 24 3.30 -6.55 25.80
C ASP A 24 3.68 -7.89 25.18
N PRO A 25 4.23 -8.83 25.97
CA PRO A 25 4.77 -10.09 25.46
C PRO A 25 3.66 -11.02 24.95
N ILE A 26 3.83 -11.55 23.73
CA ILE A 26 2.90 -12.53 23.16
C ILE A 26 3.32 -13.92 23.61
N ARG A 27 2.38 -14.64 24.23
CA ARG A 27 2.56 -16.01 24.74
C ARG A 27 1.49 -16.90 24.13
N GLN A 28 1.90 -17.93 23.37
CA GLN A 28 0.98 -18.98 22.94
C GLN A 28 1.61 -20.36 23.10
N GLY A 29 0.81 -21.32 23.53
CA GLY A 29 1.21 -22.70 23.76
C GLY A 29 0.07 -23.67 23.54
N GLY A 30 0.37 -24.95 23.71
CA GLY A 30 -0.54 -26.05 23.36
C GLY A 30 -0.08 -26.87 22.16
N PHE A 31 1.08 -26.54 21.59
CA PHE A 31 1.65 -27.25 20.45
C PHE A 31 2.18 -28.62 20.88
N ARG A 32 1.98 -29.65 20.05
CA ARG A 32 2.46 -31.00 20.37
C ARG A 32 3.95 -31.15 20.09
N THR A 33 4.47 -30.40 19.11
CA THR A 33 5.87 -30.48 18.70
C THR A 33 6.54 -29.11 18.73
N LYS A 34 7.88 -29.12 18.84
CA LYS A 34 8.70 -27.89 18.77
C LYS A 34 8.57 -27.20 17.40
N ALA A 35 8.53 -27.99 16.32
CA ALA A 35 8.41 -27.48 14.95
C ALA A 35 7.10 -26.72 14.72
N GLU A 36 5.99 -27.22 15.28
CA GLU A 36 4.69 -26.55 15.21
C GLU A 36 4.69 -25.21 15.97
N ALA A 37 5.34 -25.18 17.15
CA ALA A 37 5.54 -23.94 17.90
C ALA A 37 6.45 -22.96 17.15
N GLU A 38 7.52 -23.44 16.48
CA GLU A 38 8.41 -22.63 15.66
C GLU A 38 7.69 -22.03 14.44
N ALA A 39 6.86 -22.81 13.74
CA ALA A 39 6.05 -22.33 12.62
C ALA A 39 5.04 -21.24 13.06
N ALA A 40 4.32 -21.47 14.15
CA ALA A 40 3.39 -20.49 14.71
C ALA A 40 4.11 -19.21 15.17
N ALA A 41 5.29 -19.34 15.79
CA ALA A 41 6.11 -18.21 16.17
C ALA A 41 6.62 -17.41 14.95
N LEU A 42 7.01 -18.09 13.86
CA LEU A 42 7.42 -17.44 12.61
C LEU A 42 6.29 -16.62 11.97
N GLU A 43 5.07 -17.15 11.98
CA GLU A 43 3.89 -16.41 11.52
C GLU A 43 3.62 -15.16 12.36
N VAL A 44 3.76 -15.27 13.68
CA VAL A 44 3.57 -14.11 14.57
C VAL A 44 4.70 -13.11 14.39
N GLU A 45 5.96 -13.54 14.29
CA GLU A 45 7.09 -12.64 14.02
C GLU A 45 6.97 -11.94 12.67
N SER A 46 6.52 -12.64 11.62
CA SER A 46 6.26 -12.01 10.32
C SER A 46 5.10 -11.01 10.39
N LYS A 47 3.98 -11.35 11.04
CA LYS A 47 2.88 -10.40 11.31
C LYS A 47 3.33 -9.19 12.13
N LEU A 48 4.26 -9.36 13.07
CA LEU A 48 4.82 -8.27 13.87
C LEU A 48 5.84 -7.42 13.10
N LYS A 49 6.70 -8.03 12.28
CA LYS A 49 7.60 -7.32 11.37
C LYS A 49 6.81 -6.49 10.36
N LEU A 50 5.71 -7.03 9.85
CA LEU A 50 4.73 -6.31 9.02
C LEU A 50 3.90 -5.26 9.79
N LYS A 51 3.95 -5.23 11.12
CA LYS A 51 3.36 -4.16 11.93
C LYS A 51 4.38 -3.08 12.32
N GLY A 52 5.68 -3.42 12.42
CA GLY A 52 6.77 -2.47 12.63
C GLY A 52 7.22 -1.78 11.34
N ILE A 53 7.12 -2.50 10.22
CA ILE A 53 6.95 -1.93 8.90
C ILE A 53 5.44 -1.82 8.74
N THR A 54 4.77 -0.92 9.43
CA THR A 54 3.50 -0.43 8.90
C THR A 54 3.91 0.26 7.60
N PRO A 55 3.68 -0.29 6.39
CA PRO A 55 3.18 0.66 5.43
C PRO A 55 1.91 1.17 6.12
N HIS A 56 1.83 2.46 6.34
CA HIS A 56 0.52 3.09 6.24
C HIS A 56 0.01 2.80 4.82
N LEU A 57 -0.32 1.53 4.51
CA LEU A 57 -1.19 1.13 3.44
C LEU A 57 -2.59 1.42 3.97
N LYS A 58 -2.83 2.68 4.37
CA LYS A 58 -4.15 3.22 4.11
C LYS A 58 -4.29 3.02 2.62
N LEU A 59 -5.22 2.13 2.27
CA LEU A 59 -5.63 1.90 0.91
C LEU A 59 -6.18 3.24 0.46
N GLU A 60 -5.31 4.03 -0.14
CA GLU A 60 -5.64 5.38 -0.55
C GLU A 60 -6.16 5.28 -1.98
N PRO A 61 -7.40 5.73 -2.20
CA PRO A 61 -7.95 5.86 -3.54
C PRO A 61 -6.98 6.63 -4.43
N PHE A 62 -6.74 6.12 -5.64
CA PHE A 62 -5.76 6.72 -6.54
C PHE A 62 -6.13 8.17 -6.92
N ASP A 63 -7.43 8.48 -6.98
CA ASP A 63 -7.92 9.84 -7.19
C ASP A 63 -7.53 10.79 -6.05
N SER A 64 -7.71 10.38 -4.79
CA SER A 64 -7.30 11.16 -3.61
C SER A 64 -5.79 11.37 -3.60
N TYR A 65 -5.02 10.30 -3.84
CA TYR A 65 -3.56 10.39 -3.87
C TYR A 65 -3.06 11.37 -4.94
N PHE A 66 -3.63 11.32 -6.14
CA PHE A 66 -3.27 12.23 -7.23
C PHE A 66 -3.65 13.69 -6.91
N GLN A 67 -4.81 13.89 -6.27
CA GLN A 67 -5.27 15.20 -5.83
C GLN A 67 -4.33 15.80 -4.79
N ASP A 68 -3.97 15.05 -3.76
CA ASP A 68 -3.06 15.50 -2.72
C ASP A 68 -1.68 15.85 -3.28
N TRP A 69 -1.15 15.00 -4.17
CA TRP A 69 0.11 15.29 -4.86
C TRP A 69 0.01 16.58 -5.70
N PHE A 70 -1.11 16.78 -6.40
CA PHE A 70 -1.32 18.00 -7.17
C PHE A 70 -1.35 19.24 -6.26
N ASP A 71 -2.10 19.20 -5.15
CA ASP A 71 -2.24 20.32 -4.23
C ASP A 71 -0.93 20.67 -3.52
N ILE A 72 -0.13 19.66 -3.16
CA ILE A 72 1.15 19.86 -2.46
C ILE A 72 2.24 20.36 -3.42
N TYR A 73 2.41 19.73 -4.59
CA TYR A 73 3.59 19.94 -5.43
C TYR A 73 3.35 20.81 -6.66
N LYS A 74 2.12 20.86 -7.17
CA LYS A 74 1.82 21.45 -8.49
C LYS A 74 0.96 22.71 -8.40
N ALA A 75 -0.03 22.74 -7.52
CA ALA A 75 -0.92 23.89 -7.33
C ALA A 75 -0.23 25.25 -7.07
N PRO A 76 0.90 25.35 -6.32
CA PRO A 76 1.55 26.64 -6.07
C PRO A 76 2.41 27.13 -7.24
N ALA A 77 2.89 26.24 -8.12
CA ALA A 77 3.88 26.57 -9.15
C ALA A 77 3.28 26.78 -10.55
N ILE A 78 1.96 26.66 -10.71
CA ILE A 78 1.33 26.45 -12.02
C ILE A 78 0.18 27.45 -12.29
N THR A 79 0.07 27.87 -13.56
CA THR A 79 -0.97 28.76 -14.09
C THR A 79 -2.35 28.10 -14.19
N LYS A 80 -3.43 28.90 -14.21
CA LYS A 80 -4.82 28.40 -14.23
C LYS A 80 -5.11 27.44 -15.39
N SER A 81 -4.66 27.76 -16.60
CA SER A 81 -4.86 26.91 -17.79
C SER A 81 -4.24 25.51 -17.61
N THR A 82 -3.05 25.44 -17.03
CA THR A 82 -2.39 24.16 -16.77
C THR A 82 -3.08 23.39 -15.63
N LYS A 83 -3.66 24.07 -14.62
CA LYS A 83 -4.47 23.40 -13.58
C LYS A 83 -5.66 22.63 -14.15
N GLU A 84 -6.30 23.17 -15.19
CA GLU A 84 -7.40 22.47 -15.88
C GLU A 84 -6.93 21.14 -16.49
N HIS A 85 -5.72 21.09 -17.07
CA HIS A 85 -5.16 19.84 -17.60
C HIS A 85 -4.94 18.78 -16.51
N TYR A 86 -4.56 19.17 -15.29
CA TYR A 86 -4.51 18.25 -14.15
C TYR A 86 -5.91 17.79 -13.72
N HIS A 87 -6.91 18.66 -13.75
CA HIS A 87 -8.30 18.27 -13.47
C HIS A 87 -8.85 17.26 -14.48
N TYR A 88 -8.54 17.41 -15.78
CA TYR A 88 -8.89 16.40 -16.78
C TYR A 88 -8.24 15.05 -16.48
N THR A 89 -7.00 15.06 -16.01
CA THR A 89 -6.28 13.85 -15.62
C THR A 89 -6.91 13.18 -14.41
N LEU A 90 -7.24 13.96 -13.37
CA LEU A 90 -7.94 13.48 -12.18
C LEU A 90 -9.29 12.86 -12.54
N LYS A 91 -10.05 13.50 -13.44
CA LYS A 91 -11.33 12.94 -13.93
C LYS A 91 -11.13 11.61 -14.66
N ALA A 92 -10.11 11.49 -15.52
CA ALA A 92 -9.80 10.23 -16.19
C ALA A 92 -9.42 9.11 -15.20
N ILE A 93 -8.67 9.45 -14.14
CA ILE A 93 -8.32 8.51 -13.07
C ILE A 93 -9.60 8.07 -12.33
N LYS A 94 -10.46 9.02 -11.97
CA LYS A 94 -11.72 8.74 -11.25
C LYS A 94 -12.68 7.90 -12.07
N ASP A 95 -12.81 8.17 -13.37
CA ASP A 95 -13.71 7.44 -14.26
C ASP A 95 -13.22 6.00 -14.51
N HIS A 96 -11.92 5.74 -14.50
CA HIS A 96 -11.36 4.42 -14.80
C HIS A 96 -11.06 3.57 -13.56
N PHE A 97 -10.41 4.16 -12.55
CA PHE A 97 -10.00 3.47 -11.33
C PHE A 97 -11.00 3.69 -10.20
N GLY A 98 -11.76 4.80 -10.18
CA GLY A 98 -12.66 5.10 -9.08
C GLY A 98 -11.93 5.07 -7.74
N SER A 99 -12.50 4.36 -6.76
CA SER A 99 -11.88 4.18 -5.44
C SER A 99 -10.84 3.05 -5.37
N HIS A 100 -10.29 2.60 -6.51
CA HIS A 100 -9.25 1.58 -6.47
C HIS A 100 -8.00 2.11 -5.77
N PRO A 101 -7.43 1.35 -4.82
CA PRO A 101 -6.23 1.76 -4.13
C PRO A 101 -5.04 1.78 -5.10
N ILE A 102 -4.24 2.85 -5.07
CA ILE A 102 -3.05 2.98 -5.93
C ILE A 102 -2.09 1.79 -5.77
N GLN A 103 -1.99 1.25 -4.56
CA GLN A 103 -1.07 0.14 -4.24
C GLN A 103 -1.47 -1.18 -4.92
N HIS A 104 -2.72 -1.32 -5.37
CA HIS A 104 -3.19 -2.49 -6.09
C HIS A 104 -3.09 -2.36 -7.61
N ILE A 105 -2.77 -1.16 -8.12
CA ILE A 105 -2.65 -0.92 -9.56
C ILE A 105 -1.34 -1.54 -10.06
N ARG A 106 -1.44 -2.61 -10.85
CA ARG A 106 -0.28 -3.22 -11.50
C ARG A 106 0.01 -2.49 -12.82
N LYS A 107 1.26 -2.59 -13.29
CA LYS A 107 1.67 -2.04 -14.61
C LYS A 107 0.77 -2.48 -15.76
N ARG A 108 0.29 -3.74 -15.72
CA ARG A 108 -0.64 -4.28 -16.73
C ARG A 108 -2.01 -3.59 -16.70
N ASP A 109 -2.52 -3.29 -15.51
CA ASP A 109 -3.81 -2.62 -15.35
C ASP A 109 -3.72 -1.16 -15.79
N TYR A 110 -2.58 -0.52 -15.52
CA TYR A 110 -2.27 0.81 -16.05
C TYR A 110 -2.15 0.84 -17.59
N GLN A 111 -1.52 -0.15 -18.21
CA GLN A 111 -1.45 -0.22 -19.67
C GLN A 111 -2.84 -0.43 -20.30
N LYS A 112 -3.70 -1.25 -19.66
CA LYS A 112 -5.10 -1.41 -20.09
C LYS A 112 -5.88 -0.10 -20.00
N PHE A 113 -5.67 0.67 -18.93
CA PHE A 113 -6.22 2.01 -18.80
C PHE A 113 -5.80 2.90 -19.97
N LEU A 114 -4.51 2.97 -20.29
CA LEU A 114 -4.02 3.80 -21.41
C LEU A 114 -4.62 3.36 -22.75
N ASN A 115 -4.72 2.06 -23.00
CA ASN A 115 -5.32 1.53 -24.23
C ASN A 115 -6.81 1.89 -24.32
N LYS A 116 -7.57 1.76 -23.23
CA LYS A 116 -8.99 2.12 -23.18
C LYS A 116 -9.17 3.64 -23.34
N TYR A 117 -8.36 4.44 -22.66
CA TYR A 117 -8.42 5.89 -22.74
C TYR A 117 -8.05 6.41 -24.14
N GLY A 118 -7.04 5.81 -24.77
CA GLY A 118 -6.61 6.14 -26.13
C GLY A 118 -7.55 5.71 -27.25
N SER A 119 -8.53 4.83 -26.99
CA SER A 119 -9.54 4.48 -28.00
C SER A 119 -10.53 5.62 -28.28
N THR A 120 -10.67 6.57 -27.36
CA THR A 120 -11.64 7.68 -27.45
C THR A 120 -10.99 9.06 -27.61
N ARG A 121 -9.66 9.15 -27.50
CA ARG A 121 -8.92 10.42 -27.43
C ARG A 121 -7.68 10.42 -28.32
N SER A 122 -7.18 11.61 -28.66
CA SER A 122 -5.95 11.76 -29.44
C SER A 122 -4.72 11.28 -28.65
N LYS A 123 -3.69 10.84 -29.38
CA LYS A 123 -2.42 10.38 -28.81
C LYS A 123 -1.80 11.42 -27.86
N GLU A 124 -1.82 12.69 -28.26
CA GLU A 124 -1.30 13.81 -27.45
C GLU A 124 -2.02 13.95 -26.11
N THR A 125 -3.34 13.70 -26.08
CA THR A 125 -4.13 13.77 -24.83
C THR A 125 -3.77 12.63 -23.89
N VAL A 126 -3.58 11.42 -24.44
CA VAL A 126 -3.15 10.24 -23.67
C VAL A 126 -1.75 10.44 -23.10
N GLU A 127 -0.85 10.99 -23.91
CA GLU A 127 0.53 11.27 -23.51
C GLU A 127 0.60 12.29 -22.36
N LYS A 128 -0.19 13.38 -22.43
CA LYS A 128 -0.27 14.35 -21.33
C LYS A 128 -0.74 13.71 -20.01
N VAL A 129 -1.79 12.89 -20.06
CA VAL A 129 -2.28 12.15 -18.88
C VAL A 129 -1.20 11.20 -18.34
N HIS A 130 -0.53 10.48 -19.23
CA HIS A 130 0.55 9.57 -18.86
C HIS A 130 1.70 10.29 -18.14
N ILE A 131 2.12 11.46 -18.65
CA ILE A 131 3.18 12.28 -18.07
C ILE A 131 2.79 12.75 -16.65
N HIS A 132 1.57 13.25 -16.48
CA HIS A 132 1.10 13.70 -15.16
C HIS A 132 1.05 12.55 -14.14
N ILE A 133 0.51 11.40 -14.53
CA ILE A 133 0.44 10.22 -13.66
C ILE A 133 1.85 9.73 -13.32
N ARG A 134 2.74 9.67 -14.31
CA ARG A 134 4.13 9.26 -14.10
C ARG A 134 4.83 10.19 -13.12
N ALA A 135 4.64 11.51 -13.24
CA ALA A 135 5.24 12.48 -12.33
C ALA A 135 4.72 12.36 -10.88
N CYS A 136 3.52 11.84 -10.69
CA CYS A 136 2.91 11.60 -9.38
C CYS A 136 3.46 10.33 -8.71
N VAL A 137 3.76 9.29 -9.49
CA VAL A 137 4.14 7.94 -8.99
C VAL A 137 5.66 7.71 -8.98
N GLN A 138 6.46 8.66 -9.49
CA GLN A 138 7.91 8.53 -9.64
C GLN A 138 8.68 8.60 -8.32
#